data_AF-A0A0T6B1N7-F1
#
_entry.id   AF-A0A0T6B1N7-F1
#
_cell.length_a   1.000
_cell.length_b   1.000
_cell.length_c   1.000
_cell.angle_alpha   90.00
_cell.angle_beta   90.00
_cell.angle_gamma   90.00
#
_symmetry.space_group_name_H-M   'P 1'
#
loop_
_entity.id
_entity.type
_entity.pdbx_description
1 polymer ?
#
loop_
_entity_poly.entity_id
_entity_poly.type
_entity_poly.pdbx_seq_one_letter_code
_entity_poly.pdbx_strand_id
1 'polypeptide(L)'
;MTFKRYKKSDKIDNRVIWPANIDEYVHFIVYKENIDTMEAALKIGDCLRMNPSNFNYAGVKDRRGKTTQWFSVRKVIPSKLIKRTECLRNIHIGNITFKKEPLRLGKLQGNRFRIALRNIDGDNDLINKAMECLKEKGFINYYGLQRFGNVKEVPTYEIGIKLLLGEFKELTKAKKKYMESGNAKSAVELLKRHREGNSLECKLLQGLAESNVNDYVTALENIPRNMRLLYINAFQALVWNKIVSRRIKEFGLQPIAGDLVLIKDNEAIAKDNDVEVDETNNIEEDVSEDPPVDTSKRNLVKILTNADLEHYTIHEVVIPMPGYDITYPDNVVKEWYKDILEQYGLTLEMPKQSVKTYSLSGTYRHIVQQVTNLSWKIMHYNDPNDNLILSDYEKFLNKSEPLDISDGKFKALILDFCLSSSCYATMLVREILKTDTSATAQTKLNDYHRKREPSKIIATQTEQQG
;
A
#
# COMPACT_ATOMS: atom_id res chain seq x y z
N MET A 1 24.26 42.23 35.90
CA MET A 1 23.56 40.96 35.57
C MET A 1 23.66 40.03 36.75
N THR A 2 22.54 39.72 37.41
CA THR A 2 22.47 38.80 38.55
C THR A 2 22.06 37.43 38.04
N PHE A 3 23.00 36.48 38.01
CA PHE A 3 22.70 35.10 37.68
C PHE A 3 22.02 34.41 38.86
N LYS A 4 20.79 33.94 38.68
CA LYS A 4 20.10 33.10 39.67
C LYS A 4 20.59 31.66 39.54
N ARG A 5 20.84 31.03 40.69
CA ARG A 5 21.26 29.62 40.82
C ARG A 5 20.08 28.72 40.43
N TYR A 6 20.27 27.87 39.42
CA TYR A 6 19.28 26.88 38.97
C TYR A 6 18.84 26.00 40.14
N LYS A 7 17.53 25.98 40.44
CA LYS A 7 16.93 25.07 41.43
C LYS A 7 16.17 23.97 40.70
N LYS A 8 16.51 22.72 41.00
CA LYS A 8 15.88 21.50 40.42
C LYS A 8 14.37 21.39 40.73
N SER A 9 13.86 22.19 41.67
CA SER A 9 12.45 22.27 42.08
C SER A 9 11.61 23.23 41.22
N ASP A 10 12.22 24.07 40.39
CA ASP A 10 11.49 25.03 39.58
C ASP A 10 10.85 24.28 38.40
N LYS A 11 9.55 23.97 38.49
CA LYS A 11 8.75 23.48 37.36
C LYS A 11 8.68 24.58 36.31
N ILE A 12 9.58 24.54 35.34
CA ILE A 12 9.47 25.38 34.14
C ILE A 12 8.27 24.87 33.35
N ASP A 13 7.23 25.70 33.27
CA ASP A 13 6.08 25.42 32.43
C ASP A 13 6.47 25.59 30.96
N ASN A 14 6.81 24.47 30.32
CA ASN A 14 7.18 24.41 28.90
C ASN A 14 5.96 24.30 27.97
N ARG A 15 4.73 24.50 28.48
CA ARG A 15 3.52 24.45 27.65
C ARG A 15 3.59 25.57 26.61
N VAL A 16 3.48 25.20 25.33
CA VAL A 16 3.36 26.16 24.24
C VAL A 16 2.06 26.93 24.44
N ILE A 17 2.15 28.25 24.66
CA ILE A 17 0.98 29.13 24.64
C ILE A 17 0.50 29.18 23.19
N TRP A 18 -0.53 28.40 22.89
CA TRP A 18 -1.13 28.36 21.56
C TRP A 18 -2.17 29.48 21.45
N PRO A 19 -2.13 30.32 20.41
CA PRO A 19 -3.12 31.37 20.23
C PRO A 19 -4.53 30.80 20.09
N ALA A 20 -5.49 31.32 20.86
CA ALA A 20 -6.87 30.81 20.89
C ALA A 20 -7.62 31.00 19.56
N ASN A 21 -7.15 31.91 18.71
CA ASN A 21 -7.72 32.21 17.39
C ASN A 21 -7.07 31.44 16.24
N ILE A 22 -6.16 30.51 16.52
CA ILE A 22 -5.49 29.69 15.50
C ILE A 22 -5.86 28.24 15.75
N ASP A 23 -6.35 27.58 14.70
CA ASP A 23 -6.68 26.17 14.78
C ASP A 23 -5.48 25.32 15.25
N GLU A 24 -5.76 24.24 15.99
CA GLU A 24 -4.73 23.52 16.73
C GLU A 24 -3.83 22.62 15.88
N TYR A 25 -4.27 22.20 14.68
CA TYR A 25 -3.49 21.30 13.84
C TYR A 25 -2.76 22.07 12.75
N VAL A 26 -1.44 21.90 12.75
CA VAL A 26 -0.58 22.38 11.69
C VAL A 26 -0.50 21.33 10.61
N HIS A 27 -1.07 21.64 9.45
CA HIS A 27 -0.98 20.84 8.24
C HIS A 27 0.20 21.33 7.41
N PHE A 28 0.99 20.40 6.89
CA PHE A 28 2.17 20.73 6.09
C PHE A 28 2.42 19.65 5.05
N ILE A 29 3.06 20.02 3.95
CA ILE A 29 3.51 19.08 2.94
C ILE A 29 4.86 18.50 3.36
N VAL A 30 4.99 17.17 3.23
CA VAL A 30 6.25 16.44 3.31
C VAL A 30 6.58 15.90 1.92
N TYR A 31 7.69 16.36 1.38
CA TYR A 31 8.38 15.72 0.27
C TYR A 31 9.42 14.75 0.81
N LYS A 32 9.48 13.52 0.29
CA LYS A 32 10.47 12.51 0.67
C LYS A 32 11.06 11.78 -0.53
N GLU A 33 12.34 11.41 -0.46
CA GLU A 33 13.02 10.58 -1.46
C GLU A 33 13.58 9.29 -0.87
N ASN A 34 13.20 8.14 -1.44
CA ASN A 34 13.69 6.82 -1.04
C ASN A 34 13.52 6.48 0.46
N ILE A 35 12.50 7.06 1.09
CA ILE A 35 12.20 6.98 2.53
C ILE A 35 10.75 6.56 2.68
N ASP A 36 10.48 5.68 3.65
CA ASP A 36 9.11 5.29 3.99
C ASP A 36 8.36 6.44 4.70
N THR A 37 7.04 6.49 4.57
CA THR A 37 6.23 7.56 5.18
C THR A 37 6.39 7.62 6.70
N MET A 38 6.44 6.46 7.35
CA MET A 38 6.63 6.38 8.79
C MET A 38 8.06 6.65 9.20
N GLU A 39 9.02 6.23 8.39
CA GLU A 39 10.42 6.60 8.61
C GLU A 39 10.60 8.13 8.54
N ALA A 40 9.88 8.81 7.63
CA ALA A 40 9.82 10.27 7.62
C ALA A 40 9.17 10.83 8.90
N ALA A 41 8.05 10.27 9.35
CA ALA A 41 7.41 10.65 10.61
C ALA A 41 8.34 10.48 11.82
N LEU A 42 9.07 9.37 11.89
CA LEU A 42 10.10 9.08 12.91
C LEU A 42 11.19 10.15 12.92
N LYS A 43 11.81 10.38 11.76
CA LYS A 43 12.89 11.37 11.62
C LYS A 43 12.44 12.79 11.97
N ILE A 44 11.23 13.18 11.57
CA ILE A 44 10.65 14.47 11.92
C ILE A 44 10.35 14.53 13.43
N GLY A 45 9.82 13.45 14.00
CA GLY A 45 9.56 13.29 15.43
C GLY A 45 10.82 13.44 16.28
N ASP A 46 11.91 12.79 15.89
CA ASP A 46 13.21 12.88 16.57
C ASP A 46 13.74 14.32 16.60
N CYS A 47 13.67 15.04 15.47
CA CYS A 47 14.03 16.44 15.37
C CYS A 47 13.21 17.36 16.30
N LEU A 48 11.94 17.01 16.52
CA LEU A 48 11.00 17.76 17.35
C LEU A 48 10.90 17.27 18.79
N ARG A 49 11.52 16.11 19.10
CA ARG A 49 11.37 15.36 20.36
C ARG A 49 9.91 15.00 20.63
N MET A 50 9.23 14.47 19.62
CA MET A 50 7.82 14.07 19.66
C MET A 50 7.68 12.61 19.24
N ASN A 51 6.66 11.93 19.75
CA ASN A 51 6.37 10.55 19.34
C ASN A 51 5.89 10.55 17.87
N PRO A 52 6.32 9.61 17.04
CA PRO A 52 5.80 9.42 15.69
C PRO A 52 4.26 9.36 15.60
N SER A 53 3.59 8.83 16.62
CA SER A 53 2.11 8.76 16.67
C SER A 53 1.43 10.14 16.72
N ASN A 54 2.16 11.21 17.04
CA ASN A 54 1.62 12.57 16.99
C ASN A 54 1.47 13.10 15.55
N PHE A 55 2.09 12.46 14.56
CA PHE A 55 2.04 12.86 13.16
C PHE A 55 0.98 12.05 12.41
N ASN A 56 0.01 12.74 11.82
CA ASN A 56 -1.09 12.14 11.11
C ASN A 56 -0.98 12.41 9.62
N TYR A 57 -1.36 11.44 8.79
CA TYR A 57 -1.35 11.52 7.33
C TYR A 57 -2.53 10.72 6.77
N ALA A 58 -2.89 10.98 5.51
CA ALA A 58 -4.06 10.34 4.90
C ALA A 58 -3.78 8.92 4.36
N GLY A 59 -2.51 8.55 4.19
CA GLY A 59 -2.08 7.20 3.80
C GLY A 59 -0.57 7.15 3.55
N VAL A 60 0.01 5.95 3.58
CA VAL A 60 1.42 5.74 3.26
C VAL A 60 1.66 5.87 1.75
N LYS A 61 2.85 6.35 1.39
CA LYS A 61 3.37 6.44 0.02
C LYS A 61 4.61 5.59 -0.12
N ASP A 62 4.80 5.04 -1.31
CA ASP A 62 5.91 4.15 -1.65
C ASP A 62 7.26 4.67 -1.16
N ARG A 63 8.06 3.75 -0.60
CA ARG A 63 9.43 4.03 -0.18
C ARG A 63 10.29 4.42 -1.38
N ARG A 64 10.30 3.57 -2.43
CA ARG A 64 11.16 3.74 -3.61
C ARG A 64 10.52 4.73 -4.59
N GLY A 65 10.65 6.02 -4.29
CA GLY A 65 10.19 7.09 -5.15
C GLY A 65 10.51 8.45 -4.58
N LYS A 66 10.07 9.49 -5.30
CA LYS A 66 10.02 10.87 -4.82
C LYS A 66 8.54 11.19 -4.61
N THR A 67 8.10 11.28 -3.37
CA THR A 67 6.67 11.36 -3.02
C THR A 67 6.39 12.61 -2.21
N THR A 68 5.23 13.21 -2.45
CA THR A 68 4.77 14.43 -1.78
C THR A 68 3.41 14.17 -1.17
N GLN A 69 3.22 14.44 0.11
CA GLN A 69 1.94 14.23 0.79
C GLN A 69 1.72 15.20 1.94
N TRP A 70 0.46 15.36 2.36
CA TRP A 70 0.12 16.11 3.56
C TRP A 70 0.39 15.30 4.83
N PHE A 71 0.93 15.99 5.83
CA PHE A 71 1.04 15.60 7.23
C PHE A 71 0.30 16.62 8.08
N SER A 72 -0.07 16.23 9.30
CA SER A 72 -0.61 17.12 10.31
C SER A 72 -0.11 16.78 11.69
N VAL A 73 0.14 17.80 12.50
CA VAL A 73 0.63 17.66 13.88
C VAL A 73 -0.03 18.72 14.77
N ARG A 74 -0.36 18.34 16.00
CA ARG A 74 -1.05 19.24 16.95
C ARG A 74 -0.06 20.20 17.60
N LYS A 75 -0.38 21.50 17.59
CA LYS A 75 0.26 22.59 18.35
C LYS A 75 1.79 22.68 18.18
N VAL A 76 2.29 22.51 16.96
CA VAL A 76 3.72 22.72 16.63
C VAL A 76 3.91 24.06 15.92
N ILE A 77 4.76 24.93 16.47
CA ILE A 77 5.06 26.23 15.86
C ILE A 77 5.73 26.02 14.48
N PRO A 78 5.23 26.60 13.37
CA PRO A 78 5.78 26.42 12.03
C PRO A 78 7.28 26.73 11.89
N SER A 79 7.76 27.82 12.49
CA SER A 79 9.19 28.18 12.44
C SER A 79 10.08 27.16 13.14
N LYS A 80 9.58 26.54 14.22
CA LYS A 80 10.26 25.44 14.91
C LYS A 80 10.27 24.17 14.05
N LEU A 81 9.14 23.85 13.40
CA LEU A 81 9.02 22.72 12.48
C LEU A 81 10.07 22.80 11.37
N ILE A 82 10.10 23.92 10.64
CA ILE A 82 11.04 24.13 9.53
C ILE A 82 12.49 24.08 10.02
N LYS A 83 12.85 24.90 11.03
CA LYS A 83 14.23 25.01 11.50
C LYS A 83 14.79 23.70 12.07
N ARG A 84 13.96 22.91 12.75
CA ARG A 84 14.40 21.64 13.35
C ARG A 84 14.57 20.52 12.33
N THR A 85 13.87 20.60 11.20
CA THR A 85 13.85 19.55 10.17
C THR A 85 14.74 19.87 8.97
N GLU A 86 15.30 21.08 8.88
CA GLU A 86 16.22 21.51 7.81
C GLU A 86 17.45 20.60 7.65
N CYS A 87 17.89 19.93 8.72
CA CYS A 87 19.02 18.99 8.68
C CYS A 87 18.68 17.64 8.03
N LEU A 88 17.41 17.33 7.79
CA LEU A 88 16.98 16.06 7.23
C LEU A 88 17.33 15.99 5.74
N ARG A 89 18.17 15.03 5.38
CA ARG A 89 18.43 14.70 3.97
C ARG A 89 17.23 13.95 3.39
N ASN A 90 16.90 14.25 2.14
CA ASN A 90 15.81 13.61 1.38
C ASN A 90 14.42 13.81 1.99
N ILE A 91 14.24 14.75 2.91
CA ILE A 91 12.94 15.15 3.47
C ILE A 91 12.88 16.67 3.43
N HIS A 92 11.86 17.22 2.79
CA HIS A 92 11.63 18.66 2.74
C HIS A 92 10.20 18.98 3.18
N ILE A 93 10.05 20.01 4.02
CA ILE A 93 8.76 20.42 4.58
C ILE A 93 8.38 21.80 4.03
N GLY A 94 7.13 21.94 3.60
CA GLY A 94 6.61 23.20 3.05
C GLY A 94 5.10 23.33 3.18
N ASN A 95 4.55 24.38 2.56
CA ASN A 95 3.11 24.62 2.41
C ASN A 95 2.33 24.46 3.71
N ILE A 96 2.66 25.27 4.71
CA ILE A 96 2.09 25.15 6.05
C ILE A 96 0.75 25.88 6.11
N THR A 97 -0.26 25.25 6.71
CA THR A 97 -1.58 25.81 7.00
C THR A 97 -2.12 25.30 8.34
N PHE A 98 -3.14 25.95 8.87
CA PHE A 98 -3.78 25.58 10.14
C PHE A 98 -5.19 25.06 9.87
N LYS A 99 -5.57 23.98 10.55
CA LYS A 99 -6.92 23.40 10.47
C LYS A 99 -7.38 22.86 11.81
N LYS A 100 -8.70 22.78 11.99
CA LYS A 100 -9.36 22.27 13.19
C LYS A 100 -9.09 20.80 13.45
N GLU A 101 -9.04 20.00 12.39
CA GLU A 101 -8.99 18.54 12.47
C GLU A 101 -7.63 18.00 12.00
N PRO A 102 -7.15 16.87 12.56
CA PRO A 102 -6.03 16.14 11.99
C PRO A 102 -6.40 15.50 10.65
N LEU A 103 -5.38 15.12 9.89
CA LEU A 103 -5.54 14.14 8.82
C LEU A 103 -5.89 12.78 9.43
N ARG A 104 -6.72 12.01 8.75
CA ARG A 104 -7.02 10.61 9.11
C ARG A 104 -6.75 9.73 7.90
N LEU A 105 -6.39 8.47 8.14
CA LEU A 105 -6.24 7.48 7.08
C LEU A 105 -7.54 7.38 6.25
N GLY A 106 -7.40 7.17 4.94
CA GLY A 106 -8.54 7.13 4.02
C GLY A 106 -9.03 8.51 3.57
N LYS A 107 -8.67 9.61 4.26
CA LYS A 107 -9.04 10.99 3.86
C LYS A 107 -8.20 11.55 2.71
N LEU A 108 -8.04 10.77 1.64
CA LEU A 108 -7.51 11.19 0.34
C LEU A 108 -8.43 10.69 -0.77
N GLN A 109 -8.55 11.46 -1.84
CA GLN A 109 -9.31 11.01 -3.02
C GLN A 109 -8.49 10.01 -3.86
N GLY A 110 -7.17 10.07 -3.76
CA GLY A 110 -6.26 9.28 -4.60
C GLY A 110 -4.87 9.86 -4.68
N ASN A 111 -4.13 9.45 -5.72
CA ASN A 111 -2.74 9.82 -5.94
C ASN A 111 -2.52 10.19 -7.41
N ARG A 112 -1.71 11.23 -7.64
CA ARG A 112 -1.15 11.55 -8.97
C ARG A 112 0.22 10.91 -9.12
N PHE A 113 0.40 10.16 -10.19
CA PHE A 113 1.63 9.45 -10.51
C PHE A 113 2.30 10.10 -11.71
N ARG A 114 3.64 10.19 -11.64
CA ARG A 114 4.49 10.46 -12.80
C ARG A 114 5.51 9.32 -12.91
N ILE A 115 5.45 8.56 -13.99
CA ILE A 115 6.22 7.33 -14.17
C ILE A 115 6.97 7.40 -15.50
N ALA A 116 8.26 7.06 -15.47
CA ALA A 116 9.05 6.85 -16.69
C ALA A 116 9.26 5.35 -16.89
N LEU A 117 8.60 4.77 -17.90
CA LEU A 117 8.89 3.42 -18.37
C LEU A 117 10.11 3.51 -19.29
N ARG A 118 11.26 3.04 -18.81
CA ARG A 118 12.56 3.14 -19.50
C ARG A 118 12.81 1.97 -20.43
N ASN A 119 13.65 2.19 -21.44
CA ASN A 119 14.10 1.19 -22.40
C ASN A 119 12.94 0.42 -23.04
N ILE A 120 11.96 1.16 -23.55
CA ILE A 120 10.84 0.57 -24.30
C ILE A 120 11.24 0.35 -25.76
N ASP A 121 10.78 -0.74 -26.33
CA ASP A 121 11.04 -1.18 -27.71
C ASP A 121 9.79 -1.07 -28.61
N GLY A 122 8.60 -0.90 -28.04
CA GLY A 122 7.35 -0.74 -28.78
C GLY A 122 7.35 0.44 -29.74
N ASP A 123 6.70 0.27 -30.89
CA ASP A 123 6.50 1.35 -31.86
C ASP A 123 5.57 2.45 -31.32
N ASN A 124 5.75 3.68 -31.80
CA ASN A 124 5.00 4.84 -31.32
C ASN A 124 3.49 4.69 -31.56
N ASP A 125 3.08 4.11 -32.69
CA ASP A 125 1.66 3.87 -32.99
C ASP A 125 1.05 2.83 -32.05
N LEU A 126 1.80 1.77 -31.73
CA LEU A 126 1.38 0.77 -30.76
C LEU A 126 1.23 1.38 -29.35
N ILE A 127 2.21 2.19 -28.94
CA ILE A 127 2.18 2.90 -27.65
C ILE A 127 0.95 3.80 -27.59
N ASN A 128 0.72 4.64 -28.60
CA ASN A 128 -0.41 5.55 -28.63
C ASN A 128 -1.75 4.80 -28.58
N LYS A 129 -1.90 3.71 -29.34
CA LYS A 129 -3.10 2.86 -29.27
C LYS A 129 -3.31 2.23 -27.90
N ALA A 130 -2.26 1.75 -27.25
CA ALA A 130 -2.35 1.20 -25.91
C ALA A 130 -2.76 2.28 -24.89
N MET A 131 -2.23 3.50 -25.01
CA MET A 131 -2.57 4.62 -24.13
C MET A 131 -4.00 5.12 -24.33
N GLU A 132 -4.49 5.22 -25.56
CA GLU A 132 -5.89 5.55 -25.82
C GLU A 132 -6.84 4.46 -25.31
N CYS A 133 -6.49 3.19 -25.50
CA CYS A 133 -7.26 2.08 -24.95
C CYS A 133 -7.32 2.13 -23.41
N LEU A 134 -6.21 2.46 -22.74
CA LEU A 134 -6.16 2.62 -21.28
C LEU A 134 -7.02 3.82 -20.83
N LYS A 135 -7.01 4.92 -21.59
CA LYS A 135 -7.80 6.12 -21.31
C LYS A 135 -9.30 5.85 -21.40
N GLU A 136 -9.71 5.09 -22.42
CA GLU A 136 -11.12 4.78 -22.69
C GLU A 136 -11.65 3.67 -21.76
N LYS A 137 -10.90 2.58 -21.60
CA LYS A 137 -11.37 1.35 -20.95
C LYS A 137 -10.87 1.17 -19.51
N GLY A 138 -9.87 1.96 -19.10
CA GLY A 138 -9.22 1.78 -17.81
C GLY A 138 -8.40 0.49 -17.74
N PHE A 139 -8.26 -0.04 -16.53
CA PHE A 139 -7.53 -1.28 -16.25
C PHE A 139 -8.24 -2.10 -15.17
N ILE A 140 -7.95 -3.39 -15.13
CA ILE A 140 -8.52 -4.28 -14.11
C ILE A 140 -7.91 -3.93 -12.74
N ASN A 141 -8.74 -3.67 -11.75
CA ASN A 141 -8.36 -3.12 -10.45
C ASN A 141 -7.83 -4.19 -9.47
N TYR A 142 -6.94 -5.05 -9.95
CA TYR A 142 -6.32 -6.12 -9.16
C TYR A 142 -5.60 -5.58 -7.92
N TYR A 143 -5.56 -6.41 -6.87
CA TYR A 143 -4.55 -6.26 -5.83
C TYR A 143 -3.18 -6.63 -6.39
N GLY A 144 -2.24 -5.69 -6.33
CA GLY A 144 -0.88 -5.89 -6.83
C GLY A 144 -0.08 -6.89 -6.00
N LEU A 145 1.03 -7.40 -6.56
CA LEU A 145 1.84 -8.45 -5.91
C LEU A 145 2.41 -8.04 -4.55
N GLN A 146 2.63 -6.74 -4.32
CA GLN A 146 3.05 -6.21 -3.02
C GLN A 146 2.10 -6.61 -1.88
N ARG A 147 0.79 -6.78 -2.17
CA ARG A 147 -0.23 -7.17 -1.19
C ARG A 147 -0.01 -8.59 -0.64
N PHE A 148 0.65 -9.45 -1.40
CA PHE A 148 0.88 -10.85 -1.04
C PHE A 148 2.28 -11.10 -0.45
N GLY A 149 3.04 -10.02 -0.20
CA GLY A 149 4.42 -10.07 0.26
C GLY A 149 5.44 -10.23 -0.86
N ASN A 150 6.71 -9.97 -0.54
CA ASN A 150 7.82 -10.04 -1.48
C ASN A 150 8.55 -11.40 -1.49
N VAL A 151 8.20 -12.29 -0.54
CA VAL A 151 8.86 -13.58 -0.29
C VAL A 151 7.95 -14.68 -0.84
N LYS A 152 8.46 -15.52 -1.75
CA LYS A 152 7.67 -16.57 -2.40
C LYS A 152 7.46 -17.79 -1.50
N GLU A 153 8.38 -18.00 -0.58
CA GLU A 153 8.46 -19.17 0.28
C GLU A 153 7.33 -19.21 1.32
N VAL A 154 6.82 -18.06 1.75
CA VAL A 154 5.68 -17.95 2.67
C VAL A 154 4.78 -16.79 2.23
N PRO A 155 3.81 -17.05 1.33
CA PRO A 155 2.87 -16.03 0.90
C PRO A 155 2.02 -15.53 2.07
N THR A 156 1.79 -14.21 2.13
CA THR A 156 1.03 -13.55 3.21
C THR A 156 -0.38 -14.15 3.40
N TYR A 157 -1.05 -14.57 2.32
CA TYR A 157 -2.40 -15.12 2.42
C TYR A 157 -2.47 -16.48 3.15
N GLU A 158 -1.38 -17.27 3.15
CA GLU A 158 -1.38 -18.59 3.82
C GLU A 158 -1.47 -18.43 5.34
N ILE A 159 -0.78 -17.43 5.88
CA ILE A 159 -0.90 -17.04 7.28
C ILE A 159 -2.33 -16.58 7.57
N GLY A 160 -2.93 -15.80 6.65
CA GLY A 160 -4.31 -15.33 6.75
C GLY A 160 -5.32 -16.47 6.88
N ILE A 161 -5.17 -17.52 6.08
CA ILE A 161 -6.05 -18.71 6.13
C ILE A 161 -5.95 -19.38 7.50
N LYS A 162 -4.74 -19.61 8.01
CA LYS A 162 -4.55 -20.23 9.33
C LYS A 162 -5.15 -19.40 10.46
N LEU A 163 -5.06 -18.06 10.37
CA LEU A 163 -5.73 -17.16 11.31
C LEU A 163 -7.26 -17.29 11.25
N LEU A 164 -7.83 -17.41 10.05
CA LEU A 164 -9.27 -17.57 9.84
C LEU A 164 -9.81 -18.94 10.27
N LEU A 165 -8.99 -19.99 10.18
CA LEU A 165 -9.35 -21.33 10.64
C LEU A 165 -9.14 -21.53 12.15
N GLY A 166 -8.56 -20.54 12.85
CA GLY A 166 -8.18 -20.68 14.26
C GLY A 166 -7.00 -21.64 14.51
N GLU A 167 -6.24 -21.98 13.47
CA GLU A 167 -5.12 -22.92 13.51
C GLU A 167 -3.81 -22.25 14.00
N PHE A 168 -3.89 -21.54 15.13
CA PHE A 168 -2.80 -20.71 15.66
C PHE A 168 -1.53 -21.50 16.00
N LYS A 169 -1.68 -22.78 16.36
CA LYS A 169 -0.57 -23.68 16.69
C LYS A 169 0.41 -23.84 15.52
N GLU A 170 -0.10 -23.99 14.30
CA GLU A 170 0.73 -24.24 13.12
C GLU A 170 1.53 -23.00 12.71
N LEU A 171 0.98 -21.79 12.92
CA LEU A 171 1.70 -20.54 12.70
C LEU A 171 2.95 -20.42 13.57
N THR A 172 2.85 -20.86 14.81
CA THR A 172 3.92 -20.72 15.81
C THR A 172 5.06 -21.72 15.61
N LYS A 173 4.79 -22.82 14.91
CA LYS A 173 5.77 -23.86 14.56
C LYS A 173 6.47 -23.60 13.22
N ALA A 174 6.08 -22.60 12.46
CA ALA A 174 6.50 -22.46 11.06
C ALA A 174 7.98 -22.06 10.82
N LYS A 175 8.79 -21.80 11.86
CA LYS A 175 10.18 -21.33 11.68
C LYS A 175 11.20 -22.41 12.07
N LYS A 176 12.15 -22.67 11.16
CA LYS A 176 13.27 -23.60 11.32
C LYS A 176 13.97 -23.49 12.70
N LYS A 177 14.29 -22.27 13.15
CA LYS A 177 14.95 -22.04 14.45
C LYS A 177 14.11 -22.46 15.67
N TYR A 178 12.78 -22.31 15.62
CA TYR A 178 11.88 -22.76 16.68
C TYR A 178 11.64 -24.27 16.62
N MET A 179 11.58 -24.83 15.41
CA MET A 179 11.48 -26.27 15.19
C MET A 179 12.73 -27.02 15.65
N GLU A 180 13.91 -26.44 15.47
CA GLU A 180 15.18 -27.01 15.93
C GLU A 180 15.33 -26.94 17.46
N SER A 181 14.93 -25.84 18.10
CA SER A 181 15.11 -25.65 19.55
C SER A 181 13.96 -26.16 20.40
N GLY A 182 12.75 -26.27 19.82
CA GLY A 182 11.50 -26.47 20.55
C GLY A 182 11.21 -25.39 21.61
N ASN A 183 11.96 -24.29 21.62
CA ASN A 183 12.00 -23.32 22.71
C ASN A 183 12.01 -21.88 22.18
N ALA A 184 10.93 -21.15 22.48
CA ALA A 184 10.73 -19.77 22.06
C ALA A 184 11.80 -18.81 22.59
N LYS A 185 12.20 -18.94 23.86
CA LYS A 185 13.20 -18.06 24.51
C LYS A 185 14.55 -18.14 23.79
N SER A 186 15.00 -19.36 23.51
CA SER A 186 16.25 -19.60 22.77
C SER A 186 16.21 -19.01 21.35
N ALA A 187 15.07 -19.18 20.64
CA ALA A 187 14.89 -18.63 19.31
C ALA A 187 14.89 -17.09 19.29
N VAL A 188 14.28 -16.43 20.28
CA VAL A 188 14.30 -14.97 20.44
C VAL A 188 15.71 -14.44 20.67
N GLU A 189 16.50 -15.09 21.55
CA GLU A 189 17.87 -14.67 21.81
C GLU A 189 18.73 -14.72 20.55
N LEU A 190 18.59 -15.78 19.74
CA LEU A 190 19.29 -15.90 18.46
C LEU A 190 18.89 -14.79 17.49
N LEU A 191 17.59 -14.48 17.36
CA LEU A 191 17.10 -13.41 16.48
C LEU A 191 17.61 -12.03 16.91
N LYS A 192 17.61 -11.74 18.22
CA LYS A 192 18.17 -10.50 18.75
C LYS A 192 19.65 -10.35 18.43
N ARG A 193 20.44 -11.43 18.51
CA ARG A 193 21.87 -11.42 18.16
C ARG A 193 22.13 -11.17 16.66
N HIS A 194 21.24 -11.61 15.78
CA HIS A 194 21.35 -11.41 14.33
C HIS A 194 20.77 -10.08 13.82
N ARG A 195 20.45 -9.12 14.70
CA ARG A 195 19.76 -7.85 14.36
C ARG A 195 18.36 -8.05 13.76
N GLU A 196 17.77 -9.23 13.94
CA GLU A 196 16.38 -9.54 13.57
C GLU A 196 15.42 -9.32 14.74
N GLY A 197 15.86 -8.64 15.81
CA GLY A 197 15.11 -8.49 17.06
C GLY A 197 13.78 -7.72 16.95
N ASN A 198 13.60 -6.93 15.88
CA ASN A 198 12.36 -6.20 15.60
C ASN A 198 11.51 -6.87 14.51
N SER A 199 11.90 -8.04 14.00
CA SER A 199 11.11 -8.76 13.01
C SER A 199 9.77 -9.20 13.61
N LEU A 200 8.79 -9.40 12.74
CA LEU A 200 7.49 -9.91 13.15
C LEU A 200 7.62 -11.27 13.85
N GLU A 201 8.51 -12.12 13.34
CA GLU A 201 8.78 -13.43 13.90
C GLU A 201 9.42 -13.34 15.28
N CYS A 202 10.29 -12.34 15.52
CA CYS A 202 10.82 -12.11 16.86
C CYS A 202 9.71 -11.69 17.83
N LYS A 203 8.75 -10.86 17.39
CA LYS A 203 7.58 -10.47 18.21
C LYS A 203 6.67 -11.66 18.53
N LEU A 204 6.39 -12.51 17.53
CA LEU A 204 5.62 -13.75 17.71
C LEU A 204 6.32 -14.68 18.71
N LEU A 205 7.61 -14.93 18.52
CA LEU A 205 8.39 -15.79 19.42
C LEU A 205 8.55 -15.19 20.81
N GLN A 206 8.61 -13.86 20.94
CA GLN A 206 8.60 -13.18 22.22
C GLN A 206 7.26 -13.41 22.93
N GLY A 207 6.14 -13.29 22.22
CA GLY A 207 4.83 -13.67 22.75
C GLY A 207 4.77 -15.12 23.20
N LEU A 208 5.31 -16.07 22.44
CA LEU A 208 5.37 -17.48 22.85
C LEU A 208 6.27 -17.72 24.06
N ALA A 209 7.35 -16.94 24.20
CA ALA A 209 8.27 -17.03 25.33
C ALA A 209 7.67 -16.47 26.64
N GLU A 210 6.74 -15.52 26.51
CA GLU A 210 6.08 -14.82 27.62
C GLU A 210 4.71 -15.42 27.97
N SER A 211 4.06 -16.13 27.05
CA SER A 211 2.73 -16.74 27.23
C SER A 211 2.79 -18.13 27.86
N ASN A 212 1.64 -18.59 28.39
CA ASN A 212 1.49 -19.95 28.88
C ASN A 212 1.63 -20.99 27.76
N VAL A 213 1.97 -22.24 28.12
CA VAL A 213 2.06 -23.35 27.17
C VAL A 213 0.73 -23.52 26.45
N ASN A 214 0.76 -23.47 25.12
CA ASN A 214 -0.40 -23.52 24.20
C ASN A 214 -1.30 -22.27 24.15
N ASP A 215 -0.91 -21.15 24.76
CA ASP A 215 -1.63 -19.88 24.59
C ASP A 215 -1.11 -19.09 23.37
N TYR A 216 -1.47 -19.58 22.19
CA TYR A 216 -1.02 -19.02 20.91
C TYR A 216 -1.72 -17.71 20.55
N VAL A 217 -2.90 -17.45 21.10
CA VAL A 217 -3.68 -16.23 20.83
C VAL A 217 -2.98 -15.04 21.49
N THR A 218 -2.66 -15.14 22.77
CA THR A 218 -1.90 -14.10 23.50
C THR A 218 -0.55 -13.85 22.84
N ALA A 219 0.13 -14.90 22.37
CA ALA A 219 1.38 -14.75 21.64
C ALA A 219 1.23 -13.96 20.32
N LEU A 220 0.13 -14.17 19.59
CA LEU A 220 -0.19 -13.39 18.39
C LEU A 220 -0.59 -11.95 18.73
N GLU A 221 -1.19 -11.69 19.90
CA GLU A 221 -1.60 -10.34 20.31
C GLU A 221 -0.42 -9.39 20.57
N ASN A 222 0.78 -9.92 20.80
CA ASN A 222 2.02 -9.13 20.81
C ASN A 222 2.38 -8.54 19.43
N ILE A 223 1.74 -9.00 18.35
CA ILE A 223 1.83 -8.39 17.04
C ILE A 223 0.79 -7.27 16.93
N PRO A 224 1.19 -6.04 16.51
CA PRO A 224 0.26 -4.95 16.27
C PRO A 224 -0.93 -5.38 15.40
N ARG A 225 -2.14 -4.96 15.80
CA ARG A 225 -3.40 -5.37 15.16
C ARG A 225 -3.37 -5.23 13.64
N ASN A 226 -2.86 -4.12 13.12
CA ASN A 226 -2.81 -3.87 11.68
C ASN A 226 -1.94 -4.87 10.91
N MET A 227 -0.78 -5.25 11.46
CA MET A 227 0.08 -6.27 10.85
C MET A 227 -0.63 -7.63 10.80
N ARG A 228 -1.42 -7.96 11.82
CA ARG A 228 -2.22 -9.19 11.82
C ARG A 228 -3.31 -9.17 10.76
N LEU A 229 -3.99 -8.03 10.61
CA LEU A 229 -5.06 -7.86 9.63
C LEU A 229 -4.55 -7.92 8.18
N LEU A 230 -3.30 -7.51 7.91
CA LEU A 230 -2.68 -7.65 6.59
C LEU A 230 -2.77 -9.09 6.06
N TYR A 231 -2.50 -10.09 6.92
CA TYR A 231 -2.53 -11.50 6.54
C TYR A 231 -3.89 -11.94 6.06
N ILE A 232 -4.92 -11.58 6.81
CA ILE A 232 -6.29 -11.97 6.53
C ILE A 232 -6.80 -11.21 5.29
N ASN A 233 -6.48 -9.92 5.18
CA ASN A 233 -6.85 -9.11 4.02
C ASN A 233 -6.14 -9.57 2.74
N ALA A 234 -4.93 -10.13 2.83
CA ALA A 234 -4.25 -10.73 1.69
C ALA A 234 -5.00 -11.97 1.17
N PHE A 235 -5.62 -12.76 2.05
CA PHE A 235 -6.48 -13.87 1.61
C PHE A 235 -7.75 -13.37 0.89
N GLN A 236 -8.45 -12.37 1.44
CA GLN A 236 -9.59 -11.78 0.75
C GLN A 236 -9.20 -11.22 -0.63
N ALA A 237 -8.05 -10.55 -0.73
CA ALA A 237 -7.50 -10.04 -1.99
C ALA A 237 -7.20 -11.16 -3.00
N LEU A 238 -6.72 -12.33 -2.54
CA LEU A 238 -6.47 -13.50 -3.39
C LEU A 238 -7.78 -14.02 -3.99
N VAL A 239 -8.80 -14.23 -3.15
CA VAL A 239 -10.12 -14.70 -3.58
C VAL A 239 -10.71 -13.70 -4.58
N TRP A 240 -10.66 -12.41 -4.26
CA TRP A 240 -11.15 -11.34 -5.14
C TRP A 240 -10.45 -11.35 -6.50
N ASN A 241 -9.11 -11.41 -6.54
CA ASN A 241 -8.34 -11.47 -7.79
C ASN A 241 -8.73 -12.70 -8.64
N LYS A 242 -8.91 -13.88 -8.01
CA LYS A 242 -9.35 -15.11 -8.71
C LYS A 242 -10.75 -14.95 -9.31
N ILE A 243 -11.70 -14.43 -8.53
CA ILE A 243 -13.08 -14.20 -8.96
C ILE A 243 -13.13 -13.21 -10.13
N VAL A 244 -12.47 -12.07 -10.01
CA VAL A 244 -12.45 -11.05 -11.08
C VAL A 244 -11.80 -11.57 -12.34
N SER A 245 -10.70 -12.31 -12.22
CA SER A 245 -10.05 -12.96 -13.37
C SER A 245 -11.02 -13.88 -14.11
N ARG A 246 -11.76 -14.71 -13.37
CA ARG A 246 -12.74 -15.64 -13.95
C ARG A 246 -13.94 -14.91 -14.54
N ARG A 247 -14.49 -13.91 -13.84
CA ARG A 247 -15.64 -13.09 -14.27
C ARG A 247 -15.35 -12.36 -15.58
N ILE A 248 -14.17 -11.76 -15.72
CA ILE A 248 -13.78 -11.07 -16.96
C ILE A 248 -13.51 -12.08 -18.08
N LYS A 249 -12.88 -13.22 -17.77
CA LYS A 249 -12.62 -14.27 -18.76
C LYS A 249 -13.91 -14.85 -19.35
N GLU A 250 -14.92 -15.10 -18.53
CA GLU A 250 -16.17 -15.74 -18.99
C GLU A 250 -17.16 -14.76 -19.62
N PHE A 251 -17.23 -13.53 -19.11
CA PHE A 251 -18.31 -12.59 -19.46
C PHE A 251 -17.81 -11.24 -19.98
N GLY A 252 -16.50 -11.06 -20.21
CA GLY A 252 -15.95 -9.84 -20.79
C GLY A 252 -16.14 -8.58 -19.92
N LEU A 253 -16.10 -7.42 -20.58
CA LEU A 253 -16.17 -6.08 -19.98
C LEU A 253 -17.56 -5.44 -20.12
N GLN A 254 -18.60 -6.26 -20.06
CA GLN A 254 -19.99 -5.81 -20.00
C GLN A 254 -20.62 -6.23 -18.66
N PRO A 255 -21.53 -5.42 -18.08
CA PRO A 255 -22.31 -5.86 -16.94
C PRO A 255 -23.25 -7.01 -17.34
N ILE A 256 -23.54 -7.90 -16.40
CA ILE A 256 -24.50 -8.99 -16.56
C ILE A 256 -25.53 -8.96 -15.43
N ALA A 257 -26.69 -9.60 -15.66
CA ALA A 257 -27.67 -9.78 -14.59
C ALA A 257 -27.04 -10.56 -13.42
N GLY A 258 -27.35 -10.12 -12.20
CA GLY A 258 -26.77 -10.63 -10.96
C GLY A 258 -25.49 -9.91 -10.51
N ASP A 259 -24.85 -9.10 -11.36
CA ASP A 259 -23.71 -8.25 -10.92
C ASP A 259 -24.15 -7.24 -9.85
N LEU A 260 -23.19 -6.78 -9.05
CA LEU A 260 -23.44 -5.81 -7.99
C LEU A 260 -22.96 -4.42 -8.40
N VAL A 261 -23.71 -3.38 -8.03
CA VAL A 261 -23.31 -1.97 -8.13
C VAL A 261 -23.55 -1.27 -6.80
N LEU A 262 -22.72 -0.28 -6.46
CA LEU A 262 -22.92 0.52 -5.24
C LEU A 262 -24.16 1.42 -5.38
N ILE A 263 -24.91 1.57 -4.29
CA ILE A 263 -26.01 2.55 -4.22
C ILE A 263 -25.40 3.94 -3.98
N LYS A 264 -25.72 4.91 -4.85
CA LYS A 264 -25.08 6.25 -4.92
C LYS A 264 -25.01 6.99 -3.57
N ASP A 265 -26.04 6.90 -2.73
CA ASP A 265 -26.07 7.56 -1.42
C ASP A 265 -25.07 6.97 -0.41
N ASN A 266 -24.53 5.77 -0.69
CA ASN A 266 -23.62 5.04 0.19
C ASN A 266 -22.19 4.93 -0.38
N GLU A 267 -21.88 5.57 -1.52
CA GLU A 267 -20.54 5.49 -2.15
C GLU A 267 -19.42 6.01 -1.24
N ALA A 268 -19.70 7.06 -0.46
CA ALA A 268 -18.73 7.61 0.50
C ALA A 268 -18.42 6.61 1.63
N ILE A 269 -19.42 5.84 2.06
CA ILE A 269 -19.30 4.83 3.13
C ILE A 269 -18.57 3.59 2.62
N ALA A 270 -18.86 3.15 1.38
CA ALA A 270 -18.17 2.03 0.75
C ALA A 270 -16.67 2.33 0.53
N LYS A 271 -16.32 3.58 0.17
CA LYS A 271 -14.93 4.03 0.03
C LYS A 271 -14.17 4.06 1.36
N ASP A 272 -14.84 4.36 2.48
CA ASP A 272 -14.24 4.34 3.82
C ASP A 272 -13.98 2.90 4.31
N ASN A 273 -14.76 1.92 3.84
CA ASN A 273 -14.58 0.50 4.16
C ASN A 273 -13.59 -0.23 3.22
N ASP A 274 -13.30 0.29 2.03
CA ASP A 274 -12.21 -0.18 1.14
C ASP A 274 -10.85 0.45 1.50
N VAL A 275 -10.75 1.09 2.68
CA VAL A 275 -9.48 1.56 3.22
C VAL A 275 -8.63 0.34 3.53
N GLU A 276 -7.56 0.17 2.76
CA GLU A 276 -6.55 -0.83 3.06
C GLU A 276 -6.06 -0.62 4.49
N VAL A 277 -6.18 -1.65 5.32
CA VAL A 277 -5.48 -1.68 6.61
C VAL A 277 -3.99 -1.66 6.29
N ASP A 278 -3.43 -0.46 6.32
CA ASP A 278 -2.01 -0.22 6.19
C ASP A 278 -1.30 -0.88 7.37
N GLU A 279 -0.09 -1.37 7.16
CA GLU A 279 0.60 -2.34 8.03
C GLU A 279 0.84 -1.86 9.48
N THR A 280 0.47 -0.63 9.85
CA THR A 280 1.21 0.09 10.89
C THR A 280 0.45 0.98 11.88
N ASN A 281 -0.87 0.82 12.10
CA ASN A 281 -1.49 1.48 13.26
C ASN A 281 -0.98 0.87 14.56
N ASN A 282 -0.19 1.67 15.28
CA ASN A 282 -0.25 1.82 16.73
C ASN A 282 -1.00 3.13 17.02
N ILE A 283 -2.23 3.24 16.54
CA ILE A 283 -3.19 4.15 17.17
C ILE A 283 -3.83 3.27 18.22
N GLU A 284 -3.38 3.43 19.48
CA GLU A 284 -4.28 3.19 20.61
C GLU A 284 -5.53 3.98 20.26
N GLU A 285 -6.62 3.28 19.92
CA GLU A 285 -7.94 3.88 19.91
C GLU A 285 -8.09 4.50 21.29
N ASP A 286 -7.91 5.82 21.37
CA ASP A 286 -8.50 6.59 22.44
C ASP A 286 -9.97 6.21 22.36
N VAL A 287 -10.44 5.46 23.36
CA VAL A 287 -11.81 4.99 23.49
C VAL A 287 -12.64 6.23 23.85
N SER A 288 -12.72 7.20 22.95
CA SER A 288 -13.87 8.07 22.88
C SER A 288 -14.98 7.19 22.35
N GLU A 289 -15.98 6.96 23.20
CA GLU A 289 -17.27 6.36 22.88
C GLU A 289 -17.88 7.04 21.65
N ASP A 290 -17.44 6.64 20.45
CA ASP A 290 -18.26 6.83 19.26
C ASP A 290 -19.51 5.96 19.49
N PRO A 291 -20.71 6.54 19.37
CA PRO A 291 -21.94 5.82 19.64
C PRO A 291 -22.00 4.59 18.73
N PRO A 292 -22.60 3.48 19.19
CA PRO A 292 -22.71 2.27 18.39
C PRO A 292 -23.34 2.64 17.06
N VAL A 293 -22.56 2.53 15.99
CA VAL A 293 -23.05 2.75 14.63
C VAL A 293 -24.11 1.69 14.39
N ASP A 294 -25.35 2.13 14.31
CA ASP A 294 -26.55 1.32 14.14
C ASP A 294 -26.35 0.28 13.02
N THR A 295 -26.29 -1.00 13.42
CA THR A 295 -26.08 -2.18 12.58
C THR A 295 -27.37 -2.68 11.94
N SER A 296 -28.27 -1.79 11.53
CA SER A 296 -29.28 -2.15 10.54
C SER A 296 -28.55 -2.52 9.25
N LYS A 297 -28.83 -3.69 8.66
CA LYS A 297 -28.27 -4.18 7.38
C LYS A 297 -28.26 -3.05 6.35
N ARG A 298 -27.13 -2.35 6.20
CA ARG A 298 -27.00 -1.30 5.20
C ARG A 298 -26.92 -2.00 3.87
N ASN A 299 -28.00 -1.98 3.11
CA ASN A 299 -27.97 -2.47 1.74
C ASN A 299 -27.09 -1.49 0.94
N LEU A 300 -25.78 -1.78 0.87
CA LEU A 300 -24.78 -0.92 0.21
C LEU A 300 -24.78 -1.11 -1.31
N VAL A 301 -25.35 -2.22 -1.78
CA VAL A 301 -25.32 -2.62 -3.18
C VAL A 301 -26.72 -2.90 -3.72
N LYS A 302 -26.85 -2.74 -5.05
CA LYS A 302 -27.96 -3.21 -5.85
C LYS A 302 -27.49 -4.38 -6.71
N ILE A 303 -28.29 -5.44 -6.76
CA ILE A 303 -28.13 -6.55 -7.71
C ILE A 303 -28.78 -6.13 -9.03
N LEU A 304 -28.04 -6.22 -10.13
CA LEU A 304 -28.53 -5.84 -11.46
C LEU A 304 -29.50 -6.88 -12.01
N THR A 305 -30.63 -6.41 -12.54
CA THR A 305 -31.57 -7.21 -13.34
C THR A 305 -31.31 -6.98 -14.83
N ASN A 306 -31.93 -7.77 -15.71
CA ASN A 306 -31.82 -7.56 -17.16
C ASN A 306 -32.28 -6.16 -17.61
N ALA A 307 -33.26 -5.56 -16.93
CA ALA A 307 -33.75 -4.21 -17.22
C ALA A 307 -32.75 -3.11 -16.81
N ASP A 308 -31.81 -3.43 -15.90
CA ASP A 308 -30.82 -2.46 -15.43
C ASP A 308 -29.63 -2.33 -16.38
N LEU A 309 -29.33 -3.36 -17.19
CA LEU A 309 -28.05 -3.48 -17.91
C LEU A 309 -27.74 -2.32 -18.86
N GLU A 310 -28.76 -1.67 -19.43
CA GLU A 310 -28.59 -0.52 -20.32
C GLU A 310 -28.16 0.76 -19.58
N HIS A 311 -28.32 0.80 -18.25
CA HIS A 311 -28.07 1.98 -17.41
C HIS A 311 -26.72 1.96 -16.69
N TYR A 312 -25.97 0.86 -16.78
CA TYR A 312 -24.71 0.67 -16.09
C TYR A 312 -23.62 0.26 -17.05
N THR A 313 -22.38 0.58 -16.69
CA THR A 313 -21.20 0.05 -17.38
C THR A 313 -20.40 -0.84 -16.45
N ILE A 314 -19.36 -1.48 -16.99
CA ILE A 314 -18.44 -2.31 -16.22
C ILE A 314 -17.71 -1.52 -15.12
N HIS A 315 -17.65 -0.19 -15.23
CA HIS A 315 -16.96 0.67 -14.27
C HIS A 315 -17.74 0.80 -12.94
N GLU A 316 -19.07 0.65 -12.97
CA GLU A 316 -19.89 0.66 -11.76
C GLU A 316 -19.97 -0.71 -11.07
N VAL A 317 -19.58 -1.78 -11.76
CA VAL A 317 -19.64 -3.14 -11.22
C VAL A 317 -18.60 -3.32 -10.10
N VAL A 318 -19.07 -3.84 -8.98
CA VAL A 318 -18.25 -4.21 -7.83
C VAL A 318 -18.31 -5.71 -7.56
N ILE A 319 -17.21 -6.24 -7.03
CA ILE A 319 -17.10 -7.62 -6.56
C ILE A 319 -16.77 -7.58 -5.06
N PRO A 320 -17.44 -8.40 -4.22
CA PRO A 320 -17.26 -8.37 -2.79
C PRO A 320 -15.93 -9.00 -2.37
N MET A 321 -15.31 -8.46 -1.33
CA MET A 321 -14.34 -9.20 -0.53
C MET A 321 -15.11 -10.10 0.45
N PRO A 322 -14.77 -11.39 0.56
CA PRO A 322 -15.55 -12.35 1.35
C PRO A 322 -15.55 -11.98 2.84
N GLY A 323 -16.71 -12.05 3.49
CA GLY A 323 -16.90 -11.69 4.89
C GLY A 323 -18.31 -12.02 5.40
N TYR A 324 -18.53 -11.87 6.70
CA TYR A 324 -19.79 -12.25 7.37
C TYR A 324 -20.95 -11.28 7.13
N ASP A 325 -20.69 -10.08 6.63
CA ASP A 325 -21.67 -9.02 6.43
C ASP A 325 -21.57 -8.44 5.01
N ILE A 326 -21.71 -9.32 4.01
CA ILE A 326 -21.59 -8.97 2.60
C ILE A 326 -22.68 -9.61 1.75
N THR A 327 -23.04 -8.94 0.66
CA THR A 327 -23.92 -9.47 -0.38
C THR A 327 -23.07 -10.02 -1.52
N TYR A 328 -23.36 -11.24 -1.95
CA TYR A 328 -22.71 -11.85 -3.11
C TYR A 328 -23.54 -11.64 -4.39
N PRO A 329 -22.93 -11.61 -5.58
CA PRO A 329 -23.66 -11.53 -6.85
C PRO A 329 -24.73 -12.61 -6.96
N ASP A 330 -25.87 -12.31 -7.57
CA ASP A 330 -26.96 -13.28 -7.78
C ASP A 330 -26.86 -13.94 -9.17
N ASN A 331 -25.72 -14.58 -9.40
CA ASN A 331 -25.42 -15.33 -10.63
C ASN A 331 -24.36 -16.41 -10.34
N VAL A 332 -23.83 -17.04 -11.40
CA VAL A 332 -22.84 -18.12 -11.29
C VAL A 332 -21.59 -17.75 -10.48
N VAL A 333 -21.27 -16.45 -10.36
CA VAL A 333 -20.11 -15.96 -9.58
C VAL A 333 -20.21 -16.37 -8.10
N LYS A 334 -21.43 -16.45 -7.54
CA LYS A 334 -21.64 -16.87 -6.15
C LYS A 334 -21.16 -18.29 -5.88
N GLU A 335 -21.40 -19.21 -6.82
CA GLU A 335 -20.94 -20.58 -6.68
C GLU A 335 -19.42 -20.66 -6.77
N TRP A 336 -18.77 -19.80 -7.56
CA TRP A 336 -17.31 -19.75 -7.59
C TRP A 336 -16.69 -19.29 -6.27
N TYR A 337 -17.38 -18.44 -5.51
CA TYR A 337 -16.93 -18.11 -4.15
C TYR A 337 -16.96 -19.33 -3.25
N LYS A 338 -18.04 -20.12 -3.29
CA LYS A 338 -18.13 -21.37 -2.53
C LYS A 338 -17.00 -22.31 -2.91
N ASP A 339 -16.83 -22.59 -4.22
CA ASP A 339 -15.78 -23.47 -4.74
C ASP A 339 -14.38 -23.05 -4.27
N ILE A 340 -14.08 -21.75 -4.30
CA ILE A 340 -12.76 -21.23 -3.91
C ILE A 340 -12.58 -21.28 -2.39
N LEU A 341 -13.58 -20.89 -1.60
CA LEU A 341 -13.48 -20.88 -0.14
C LEU A 341 -13.38 -22.30 0.42
N GLU A 342 -14.13 -23.26 -0.13
CA GLU A 342 -14.10 -24.67 0.27
C GLU A 342 -12.72 -25.30 0.06
N GLN A 343 -11.99 -24.92 -1.00
CA GLN A 343 -10.59 -25.35 -1.21
C GLN A 343 -9.66 -24.97 -0.06
N TYR A 344 -10.01 -23.96 0.72
CA TYR A 344 -9.24 -23.50 1.88
C TYR A 344 -9.91 -23.85 3.22
N GLY A 345 -10.94 -24.71 3.21
CA GLY A 345 -11.66 -25.12 4.43
C GLY A 345 -12.56 -24.04 5.02
N LEU A 346 -12.94 -23.04 4.22
CA LEU A 346 -13.81 -21.93 4.63
C LEU A 346 -15.18 -22.05 3.95
N THR A 347 -16.21 -21.41 4.52
CA THR A 347 -17.56 -21.37 3.95
C THR A 347 -17.92 -19.96 3.50
N LEU A 348 -18.94 -19.83 2.65
CA LEU A 348 -19.38 -18.55 2.08
C LEU A 348 -19.83 -17.54 3.15
N GLU A 349 -20.40 -18.04 4.25
CA GLU A 349 -20.90 -17.25 5.37
C GLU A 349 -19.78 -16.62 6.19
N MET A 350 -18.56 -17.15 6.11
CA MET A 350 -17.37 -16.65 6.81
C MET A 350 -17.67 -16.24 8.27
N PRO A 351 -18.23 -17.15 9.11
CA PRO A 351 -18.81 -16.78 10.39
C PRO A 351 -17.82 -16.05 11.30
N LYS A 352 -18.36 -15.23 12.21
CA LYS A 352 -17.56 -14.50 13.19
C LYS A 352 -16.65 -15.47 13.95
N GLN A 353 -15.38 -15.10 14.00
CA GLN A 353 -14.33 -15.88 14.64
C GLN A 353 -14.42 -15.76 16.16
N SER A 354 -13.93 -16.77 16.87
CA SER A 354 -13.81 -16.73 18.34
C SER A 354 -12.97 -15.53 18.80
N VAL A 355 -11.91 -15.20 18.05
CA VAL A 355 -11.14 -13.97 18.20
C VAL A 355 -11.78 -12.88 17.34
N LYS A 356 -12.47 -11.92 17.98
CA LYS A 356 -13.20 -10.84 17.29
C LYS A 356 -12.35 -10.10 16.25
N THR A 357 -11.08 -9.86 16.54
CA THR A 357 -10.12 -9.18 15.65
C THR A 357 -9.98 -9.84 14.28
N TYR A 358 -10.24 -11.14 14.16
CA TYR A 358 -10.11 -11.88 12.89
C TYR A 358 -11.44 -12.06 12.16
N SER A 359 -12.53 -11.49 12.69
CA SER A 359 -13.83 -11.49 12.01
C SER A 359 -13.85 -10.44 10.90
N LEU A 360 -14.05 -10.87 9.65
CA LEU A 360 -14.09 -10.00 8.48
C LEU A 360 -15.53 -9.66 8.10
N SER A 361 -15.92 -8.39 8.15
CA SER A 361 -17.24 -7.96 7.64
C SER A 361 -17.35 -8.15 6.13
N GLY A 362 -16.25 -7.92 5.40
CA GLY A 362 -16.25 -7.80 3.95
C GLY A 362 -16.36 -6.34 3.51
N THR A 363 -16.08 -6.09 2.23
CA THR A 363 -16.25 -4.79 1.57
C THR A 363 -16.52 -5.00 0.07
N TYR A 364 -16.76 -3.94 -0.69
CA TYR A 364 -16.96 -4.00 -2.13
C TYR A 364 -15.87 -3.25 -2.85
N ARG A 365 -15.41 -3.81 -3.97
CA ARG A 365 -14.35 -3.22 -4.79
C ARG A 365 -14.72 -3.25 -6.26
N HIS A 366 -14.53 -2.12 -6.94
CA HIS A 366 -14.72 -2.01 -8.40
C HIS A 366 -13.78 -2.93 -9.15
N ILE A 367 -14.30 -3.60 -10.18
CA ILE A 367 -13.50 -4.54 -11.00
C ILE A 367 -12.59 -3.85 -12.00
N VAL A 368 -13.02 -2.71 -12.54
CA VAL A 368 -12.28 -1.89 -13.51
C VAL A 368 -12.16 -0.49 -12.95
N GLN A 369 -10.96 0.08 -13.05
CA GLN A 369 -10.68 1.44 -12.61
C GLN A 369 -10.40 2.33 -13.82
N GLN A 370 -11.07 3.48 -13.87
CA GLN A 370 -10.76 4.52 -14.84
C GLN A 370 -9.56 5.35 -14.39
N VAL A 371 -8.74 5.72 -15.37
CA VAL A 371 -7.60 6.62 -15.19
C VAL A 371 -8.06 8.05 -15.46
N THR A 372 -7.78 8.96 -14.54
CA THR A 372 -8.11 10.39 -14.71
C THR A 372 -6.85 11.20 -14.99
N ASN A 373 -6.98 12.32 -15.68
CA ASN A 373 -5.86 13.20 -16.03
C ASN A 373 -4.68 12.48 -16.71
N LEU A 374 -4.96 11.45 -17.50
CA LEU A 374 -3.94 10.69 -18.21
C LEU A 374 -3.35 11.52 -19.35
N SER A 375 -2.04 11.71 -19.30
CA SER A 375 -1.22 12.25 -20.39
C SER A 375 0.06 11.45 -20.52
N TRP A 376 0.59 11.39 -21.73
CA TRP A 376 1.83 10.68 -22.01
C TRP A 376 2.66 11.40 -23.06
N LYS A 377 3.97 11.14 -23.02
CA LYS A 377 4.90 11.52 -24.09
C LYS A 377 5.99 10.47 -24.22
N ILE A 378 6.49 10.31 -25.44
CA ILE A 378 7.65 9.49 -25.74
C ILE A 378 8.87 10.41 -25.66
N MET A 379 9.94 9.96 -25.00
CA MET A 379 11.19 10.69 -24.88
C MET A 379 12.37 9.76 -25.17
N HIS A 380 13.41 10.31 -25.77
CA HIS A 380 14.66 9.65 -26.09
C HIS A 380 15.78 10.20 -25.21
N TYR A 381 16.68 9.32 -24.78
CA TYR A 381 17.72 9.62 -23.80
C TYR A 381 18.96 8.76 -24.03
N ASN A 382 20.10 9.14 -23.42
CA ASN A 382 21.39 8.54 -23.71
C ASN A 382 22.00 7.78 -22.53
N ASP A 383 21.76 8.24 -21.30
CA ASP A 383 22.24 7.57 -20.10
C ASP A 383 21.08 6.87 -19.35
N PRO A 384 21.21 5.59 -18.99
CA PRO A 384 20.24 4.87 -18.16
C PRO A 384 19.79 5.61 -16.89
N ASN A 385 20.63 6.48 -16.36
CA ASN A 385 20.43 7.26 -15.13
C ASN A 385 19.95 8.70 -15.39
N ASP A 386 19.77 9.12 -16.65
CA ASP A 386 19.27 10.46 -16.99
C ASP A 386 17.96 10.74 -16.25
N ASN A 387 17.82 11.89 -15.58
CA ASN A 387 16.57 12.24 -14.92
C ASN A 387 15.53 12.66 -15.97
N LEU A 388 14.50 11.83 -16.20
CA LEU A 388 13.49 12.07 -17.23
C LEU A 388 12.25 12.81 -16.70
N ILE A 389 12.11 12.94 -15.39
CA ILE A 389 10.96 13.56 -14.73
C ILE A 389 11.44 14.37 -13.53
N LEU A 390 11.21 15.69 -13.54
CA LEU A 390 11.47 16.50 -12.36
C LEU A 390 10.52 16.16 -11.23
N SER A 391 11.06 16.06 -10.02
CA SER A 391 10.26 15.99 -8.80
C SER A 391 9.64 17.34 -8.44
N ASP A 392 8.68 17.35 -7.51
CA ASP A 392 8.07 18.60 -7.03
C ASP A 392 9.11 19.53 -6.39
N TYR A 393 10.06 18.97 -5.64
CA TYR A 393 11.14 19.74 -5.03
C TYR A 393 12.11 20.29 -6.08
N GLU A 394 12.41 19.52 -7.12
CA GLU A 394 13.26 19.99 -8.22
C GLU A 394 12.60 21.12 -9.02
N LYS A 395 11.29 21.02 -9.25
CA LYS A 395 10.50 22.10 -9.84
C LYS A 395 10.46 23.34 -8.95
N PHE A 396 10.28 23.17 -7.64
CA PHE A 396 10.34 24.26 -6.67
C PHE A 396 11.70 25.00 -6.71
N LEU A 397 12.79 24.28 -6.94
CA LEU A 397 14.13 24.85 -7.13
C LEU A 397 14.38 25.42 -8.54
N ASN A 398 13.34 25.49 -9.39
CA ASN A 398 13.42 25.96 -10.78
C ASN A 398 14.49 25.23 -11.61
N LYS A 399 14.67 23.93 -11.41
CA LYS A 399 15.52 23.12 -12.30
C LYS A 399 14.93 23.07 -13.71
N SER A 400 15.79 23.05 -14.73
CA SER A 400 15.38 22.93 -16.12
C SER A 400 14.70 21.58 -16.41
N GLU A 401 13.65 21.61 -17.23
CA GLU A 401 12.96 20.39 -17.66
C GLU A 401 13.88 19.50 -18.50
N PRO A 402 13.82 18.16 -18.35
CA PRO A 402 14.58 17.22 -19.17
C PRO A 402 14.23 17.36 -20.65
N LEU A 403 15.28 17.41 -21.49
CA LEU A 403 15.15 17.52 -22.93
C LEU A 403 14.94 16.14 -23.57
N ASP A 404 14.14 16.10 -24.63
CA ASP A 404 14.04 14.94 -25.51
C ASP A 404 15.19 14.97 -26.51
N ILE A 405 16.00 13.91 -26.53
CA ILE A 405 17.18 13.81 -27.40
C ILE A 405 16.80 12.97 -28.62
N SER A 406 16.34 13.57 -29.71
CA SER A 406 15.70 12.87 -30.85
C SER A 406 16.43 11.61 -31.35
N ASP A 407 17.77 11.59 -31.35
CA ASP A 407 18.61 10.44 -31.74
C ASP A 407 19.19 9.66 -30.53
N GLY A 408 18.47 9.67 -29.40
CA GLY A 408 18.91 9.05 -28.15
C GLY A 408 19.03 7.53 -28.24
N LYS A 409 20.03 6.97 -27.56
CA LYS A 409 20.30 5.52 -27.52
C LYS A 409 19.15 4.67 -26.97
N PHE A 410 18.30 5.28 -26.15
CA PHE A 410 17.20 4.63 -25.46
C PHE A 410 15.92 5.45 -25.62
N LYS A 411 14.78 4.76 -25.51
CA LYS A 411 13.45 5.34 -25.59
C LYS A 411 12.70 5.07 -24.29
N ALA A 412 11.90 6.04 -23.84
CA ALA A 412 11.07 5.96 -22.65
C ALA A 412 9.65 6.48 -22.92
N LEU A 413 8.68 5.93 -22.18
CA LEU A 413 7.31 6.43 -22.12
C LEU A 413 7.13 7.13 -20.78
N ILE A 414 6.88 8.43 -20.83
CA ILE A 414 6.60 9.25 -19.66
C ILE A 414 5.09 9.35 -19.50
N LEU A 415 4.60 8.95 -18.33
CA LEU A 415 3.19 8.91 -17.96
C LEU A 415 2.92 9.91 -16.84
N ASP A 416 1.83 10.64 -16.92
CA ASP A 416 1.28 11.46 -15.83
C ASP A 416 -0.23 11.19 -15.74
N PHE A 417 -0.70 10.73 -14.58
CA PHE A 417 -2.08 10.30 -14.39
C PHE A 417 -2.50 10.31 -12.91
N CYS A 418 -3.80 10.28 -12.66
CA CYS A 418 -4.39 10.17 -11.34
C CYS A 418 -5.15 8.85 -11.20
N LEU A 419 -4.96 8.18 -10.05
CA LEU A 419 -5.77 7.04 -9.62
C LEU A 419 -6.47 7.38 -8.30
N SER A 420 -7.65 6.80 -8.08
CA SER A 420 -8.34 6.84 -6.79
C SER A 420 -7.53 6.14 -5.69
N SER A 421 -7.97 6.31 -4.44
CA SER A 421 -7.48 5.51 -3.31
C SER A 421 -7.66 4.01 -3.57
N SER A 422 -6.85 3.20 -2.90
CA SER A 422 -6.89 1.73 -2.99
C SER A 422 -6.66 1.17 -4.40
N CYS A 423 -5.99 1.92 -5.29
CA CYS A 423 -5.59 1.48 -6.63
C CYS A 423 -4.07 1.38 -6.76
N TYR A 424 -3.61 0.38 -7.53
CA TYR A 424 -2.20 0.05 -7.69
C TYR A 424 -1.68 0.54 -9.05
N ALA A 425 -0.76 1.51 -9.05
CA ALA A 425 -0.13 2.00 -10.29
C ALA A 425 0.61 0.89 -11.06
N THR A 426 1.10 -0.14 -10.37
CA THR A 426 1.71 -1.32 -10.99
C THR A 426 0.71 -2.12 -11.83
N MET A 427 -0.57 -2.15 -11.47
CA MET A 427 -1.60 -2.85 -12.26
C MET A 427 -1.95 -2.07 -13.53
N LEU A 428 -1.93 -0.74 -13.48
CA LEU A 428 -2.01 0.10 -14.68
C LEU A 428 -0.80 -0.13 -15.60
N VAL A 429 0.42 -0.14 -15.05
CA VAL A 429 1.63 -0.42 -15.84
C VAL A 429 1.61 -1.83 -16.42
N ARG A 430 1.11 -2.82 -15.67
CA ARG A 430 0.89 -4.19 -16.16
C ARG A 430 -0.07 -4.21 -17.35
N GLU A 431 -1.12 -3.40 -17.30
CA GLU A 431 -2.09 -3.30 -18.40
C GLU A 431 -1.48 -2.70 -19.66
N ILE A 432 -0.56 -1.73 -19.53
CA ILE A 432 0.19 -1.17 -20.66
C ILE A 432 1.19 -2.19 -21.22
N LEU A 433 2.03 -2.77 -20.36
CA LEU A 433 3.16 -3.59 -20.79
C LEU A 433 2.78 -5.03 -21.13
N LYS A 434 1.66 -5.53 -20.60
CA LYS A 434 1.23 -6.94 -20.69
C LYS A 434 2.29 -7.94 -20.17
N THR A 435 3.16 -7.50 -19.26
CA THR A 435 4.23 -8.31 -18.65
C THR A 435 4.04 -8.53 -17.16
N ASP A 436 4.77 -9.48 -16.58
CA ASP A 436 4.84 -9.65 -15.12
C ASP A 436 5.47 -8.42 -14.44
N THR A 437 4.79 -7.93 -13.41
CA THR A 437 5.22 -6.80 -12.57
C THR A 437 5.77 -7.23 -11.22
N SER A 438 6.10 -8.51 -11.04
CA SER A 438 6.75 -9.00 -9.83
C SER A 438 8.10 -8.32 -9.61
N ALA A 439 8.45 -8.08 -8.34
CA ALA A 439 9.73 -7.47 -7.99
C ALA A 439 10.92 -8.27 -8.58
N THR A 440 10.81 -9.60 -8.62
CA THR A 440 11.82 -10.47 -9.25
C THR A 440 11.92 -10.25 -10.76
N ALA A 441 10.80 -10.18 -11.48
CA ALA A 441 10.81 -9.93 -12.92
C ALA A 441 11.37 -8.54 -13.23
N GLN A 442 10.90 -7.51 -12.51
CA GLN A 442 11.33 -6.13 -12.69
C GLN A 442 12.82 -5.93 -12.34
N THR A 443 13.33 -6.63 -11.33
CA THR A 443 14.77 -6.58 -10.99
C THR A 443 15.64 -7.07 -12.14
N LYS A 444 15.23 -8.12 -12.86
CA LYS A 444 15.97 -8.64 -14.02
C LYS A 444 16.01 -7.67 -15.21
N LEU A 445 15.08 -6.70 -15.25
CA LEU A 445 15.02 -5.68 -16.30
C LEU A 445 15.93 -4.48 -16.02
N ASN A 446 16.33 -4.23 -14.77
CA ASN A 446 17.09 -3.03 -14.40
C ASN A 446 18.48 -2.93 -15.06
N ASP A 447 19.08 -4.07 -15.41
CA ASP A 447 20.43 -4.15 -16.00
C ASP A 447 20.42 -4.13 -17.55
N TYR A 448 19.37 -3.58 -18.17
CA TYR A 448 19.21 -3.51 -19.63
C TYR A 448 20.41 -2.87 -20.35
N HIS A 449 21.12 -1.96 -19.69
CA HIS A 449 22.27 -1.26 -20.23
C HIS A 449 23.57 -2.07 -20.17
N ARG A 450 23.67 -3.07 -19.27
CA ARG A 450 24.88 -3.90 -19.10
C ARG A 450 25.02 -4.99 -20.15
N LYS A 451 23.90 -5.41 -20.77
CA LYS A 451 23.86 -6.48 -21.79
C LYS A 451 24.40 -6.08 -23.17
N ARG A 452 24.88 -4.84 -23.35
CA ARG A 452 25.31 -4.29 -24.65
C ARG A 452 26.82 -4.17 -24.84
N GLU A 453 27.67 -4.65 -23.92
CA GLU A 453 29.08 -4.84 -24.28
C GLU A 453 29.23 -6.16 -25.05
N PRO A 454 29.68 -6.16 -26.32
CA PRO A 454 30.03 -7.40 -26.98
C PRO A 454 31.18 -8.02 -26.19
N SER A 455 30.94 -9.21 -25.63
CA SER A 455 31.98 -10.06 -25.11
C SER A 455 33.07 -10.19 -26.18
N LYS A 456 34.24 -9.61 -25.91
CA LYS A 456 35.45 -9.91 -26.68
C LYS A 456 35.68 -11.41 -26.53
N ILE A 457 35.22 -12.19 -27.51
CA ILE A 457 35.66 -13.55 -27.72
C ILE A 457 37.15 -13.41 -28.04
N ILE A 458 37.99 -13.62 -27.03
CA ILE A 458 39.42 -13.85 -27.23
C ILE A 458 39.49 -15.21 -27.93
N ALA A 459 39.55 -15.18 -29.26
CA ALA A 459 39.94 -16.33 -30.04
C ALA A 459 41.41 -16.62 -29.72
N THR A 460 41.66 -17.54 -28.79
CA THR A 460 42.96 -18.21 -28.70
C THR A 460 43.13 -19.03 -29.97
N GLN A 461 43.87 -18.47 -30.93
CA GLN A 461 44.46 -19.24 -32.01
C GLN A 461 45.55 -20.12 -31.40
N THR A 462 45.26 -21.41 -31.27
CA THR A 462 46.28 -22.44 -31.08
C THR A 462 46.92 -22.68 -32.45
N GLU A 463 48.08 -22.08 -32.68
CA GLU A 463 48.95 -22.47 -33.78
C GLU A 463 49.49 -23.89 -33.51
N GLN A 464 49.07 -24.84 -34.34
CA GLN A 464 49.80 -26.08 -34.58
C GLN A 464 50.57 -25.92 -35.89
N GLN A 465 51.88 -25.68 -35.81
CA GLN A 465 52.87 -26.14 -36.80
C GLN A 465 54.23 -26.28 -36.09
N GLY A 466 54.83 -27.48 -36.17
CA GLY A 466 56.20 -27.77 -35.72
C GLY A 466 56.30 -28.95 -34.79
#